data_AF-A0A973HZU0-F1
#
_entry.id   AF-A0A973HZU0-F1
#
_cell.length_a   1.000
_cell.length_b   1.000
_cell.length_c   1.000
_cell.angle_alpha   90.00
_cell.angle_beta   90.00
_cell.angle_gamma   90.00
#
_symmetry.space_group_name_H-M   'P 1'
#
loop_
_entity.id
_entity.type
_entity.pdbx_description
1 polymer ?
#
loop_
_entity_poly.entity_id
_entity_poly.type
_entity_poly.pdbx_seq_one_letter_code
_entity_poly.pdbx_strand_id
1 'polypeptide(L)'
;MALKPRDTEVPGWIIAAIILVNLVLLVPPMLVAKARFATSRLTRIHVFYDMDQQQKFKGQSANPLFADGRSMRLPVSGTVARGELNADEHYYWGTKDGEWAKDFPPQIEVNSALLERGEQRFAVYCT
;
A
#
# COMPACT_ATOMS: atom_id res chain seq x y z
N MET A 1 -55.51 -52.11 -26.77
CA MET A 1 -56.17 -50.92 -26.20
C MET A 1 -55.19 -49.76 -26.32
N ALA A 2 -55.24 -49.01 -27.42
CA ALA A 2 -54.32 -47.91 -27.67
C ALA A 2 -54.86 -46.64 -27.00
N LEU A 3 -54.09 -46.07 -26.07
CA LEU A 3 -54.48 -44.84 -25.39
C LEU A 3 -54.41 -43.66 -26.38
N LYS A 4 -55.46 -42.83 -26.37
CA LYS A 4 -55.56 -41.61 -27.19
C LYS A 4 -54.39 -40.67 -26.86
N PRO A 5 -53.56 -40.25 -27.83
CA PRO A 5 -52.54 -39.25 -27.57
C PRO A 5 -53.26 -37.98 -27.13
N ARG A 6 -52.95 -37.49 -25.93
CA ARG A 6 -53.43 -36.18 -25.49
C ARG A 6 -52.58 -35.16 -26.23
N ASP A 7 -53.21 -34.30 -27.02
CA ASP A 7 -52.61 -33.06 -27.52
C ASP A 7 -52.40 -32.12 -26.32
N THR A 8 -51.41 -32.44 -25.48
CA THR A 8 -50.92 -31.52 -24.46
C THR A 8 -49.88 -30.62 -25.11
N GLU A 9 -50.34 -29.76 -26.02
CA GLU A 9 -49.54 -28.62 -26.46
C GLU A 9 -49.43 -27.67 -25.27
N VAL A 10 -48.26 -27.68 -24.62
CA VAL A 10 -47.98 -26.75 -23.52
C VAL A 10 -48.11 -25.33 -24.07
N PRO A 11 -48.92 -24.46 -23.45
CA PRO A 11 -49.02 -23.07 -23.87
C PRO A 11 -47.63 -22.43 -23.96
N GLY A 12 -47.32 -21.75 -25.07
CA GLY A 12 -45.99 -21.22 -25.33
C GLY A 12 -45.45 -20.29 -24.22
N TRP A 13 -46.34 -19.64 -23.46
CA TRP A 13 -45.97 -18.81 -22.32
C TRP A 13 -45.38 -19.62 -21.15
N ILE A 14 -45.81 -20.88 -20.95
CA ILE A 14 -45.27 -21.77 -19.92
C ILE A 14 -43.85 -22.17 -20.30
N ILE A 15 -43.62 -22.49 -21.58
CA ILE A 15 -42.27 -22.80 -22.09
C ILE A 15 -41.36 -21.58 -21.91
N ALA A 16 -41.83 -20.39 -22.28
CA ALA A 16 -41.08 -19.14 -22.08
C ALA A 16 -40.77 -18.88 -20.59
N ALA A 17 -41.72 -19.13 -19.69
CA ALA A 17 -41.51 -18.99 -18.26
C ALA A 17 -40.47 -19.99 -17.72
N ILE A 18 -40.52 -21.25 -18.15
CA ILE A 18 -39.53 -22.27 -17.76
C ILE A 18 -38.13 -21.88 -18.24
N ILE A 19 -37.99 -21.40 -19.48
CA ILE A 19 -36.71 -20.94 -20.02
C ILE A 19 -36.18 -19.76 -19.19
N LEU A 20 -37.04 -18.78 -18.89
CA LEU A 20 -36.65 -17.60 -18.11
C LEU A 20 -36.20 -17.98 -16.70
N VAL A 21 -36.91 -18.88 -16.02
CA VAL A 21 -36.51 -19.38 -14.69
C VAL A 21 -35.16 -20.08 -14.73
N ASN A 22 -34.89 -20.92 -15.74
CA ASN A 22 -33.59 -21.60 -15.88
C ASN A 22 -32.45 -20.61 -16.15
N LEU A 23 -32.69 -19.59 -16.98
CA LEU A 23 -31.71 -18.54 -17.23
C LEU A 23 -31.38 -17.76 -15.95
N VAL A 24 -32.39 -17.40 -15.15
CA VAL A 24 -32.20 -16.72 -13.86
C VAL A 24 -31.45 -17.64 -12.87
N LEU A 25 -31.76 -18.93 -12.84
CA LEU A 25 -31.08 -19.90 -11.98
C LEU A 25 -29.58 -20.07 -12.34
N LEU A 26 -29.20 -19.85 -13.59
CA LEU A 26 -27.81 -19.94 -14.05
C LEU A 26 -26.97 -18.71 -13.66
N VAL A 27 -27.60 -17.58 -13.30
CA VAL A 27 -26.88 -16.34 -12.97
C VAL A 27 -26.00 -16.47 -11.71
N PRO A 28 -26.50 -16.96 -10.55
CA PRO A 28 -25.67 -17.14 -9.35
C PRO A 28 -24.41 -18.01 -9.54
N PRO A 29 -24.46 -19.23 -10.12
CA PRO A 29 -23.24 -20.03 -10.31
C PRO A 29 -22.24 -19.38 -11.28
N MET A 30 -22.72 -18.66 -12.30
CA MET A 30 -21.85 -17.91 -13.21
C MET A 30 -21.11 -16.77 -12.48
N LEU A 31 -21.79 -16.05 -11.59
CA LEU A 31 -21.18 -15.00 -10.77
C LEU A 31 -20.16 -15.57 -9.77
N VAL A 32 -20.44 -16.72 -9.15
CA VAL A 32 -19.49 -17.41 -8.26
C VAL A 32 -18.25 -17.88 -9.03
N ALA A 33 -18.43 -18.48 -10.22
CA ALA A 33 -17.31 -18.87 -11.07
C ALA A 33 -16.45 -17.66 -11.45
N LYS A 34 -17.09 -16.55 -11.88
CA LYS A 34 -16.38 -15.30 -12.18
C LYS A 34 -15.61 -14.78 -10.97
N ALA A 35 -16.24 -14.71 -9.79
CA ALA A 35 -15.60 -14.22 -8.57
C ALA A 35 -14.41 -15.10 -8.12
N ARG A 36 -14.45 -16.40 -8.41
CA ARG A 36 -13.37 -17.34 -8.08
C ARG A 36 -12.15 -17.21 -8.99
N PHE A 37 -12.35 -16.87 -10.26
CA PHE A 37 -11.27 -16.81 -11.26
C PHE A 37 -10.80 -15.39 -11.61
N ALA A 38 -11.60 -14.37 -11.33
CA ALA A 38 -11.24 -12.98 -11.60
C ALA A 38 -10.42 -12.36 -10.45
N THR A 39 -9.36 -11.64 -10.80
CA THR A 39 -8.63 -10.78 -9.86
C THR A 39 -9.23 -9.38 -9.86
N SER A 40 -9.25 -8.73 -8.68
CA SER A 40 -9.73 -7.36 -8.52
C SER A 40 -8.54 -6.41 -8.33
N ARG A 41 -8.65 -5.19 -8.87
CA ARG A 41 -7.74 -4.07 -8.57
C ARG A 41 -8.18 -3.26 -7.35
N LEU A 42 -9.42 -3.46 -6.89
CA LEU A 42 -9.93 -2.82 -5.69
C LEU A 42 -9.37 -3.52 -4.46
N THR A 43 -9.31 -2.76 -3.36
CA THR A 43 -8.93 -3.31 -2.06
C THR A 43 -9.88 -4.43 -1.65
N ARG A 44 -9.34 -5.43 -0.95
CA ARG A 44 -10.13 -6.54 -0.40
C ARG A 44 -11.21 -5.97 0.54
N ILE A 45 -12.40 -6.58 0.50
CA ILE A 45 -13.46 -6.28 1.45
C ILE A 45 -12.95 -6.63 2.85
N HIS A 46 -12.90 -5.63 3.70
CA HIS A 46 -12.52 -5.76 5.09
C HIS A 46 -13.79 -5.63 5.94
N VAL A 47 -14.14 -6.66 6.71
CA VAL A 47 -15.44 -6.74 7.42
C VAL A 47 -15.33 -6.17 8.83
N PHE A 48 -14.20 -6.37 9.50
CA PHE A 48 -13.98 -5.98 10.90
C PHE A 48 -12.88 -4.92 10.96
N TYR A 49 -13.24 -3.64 11.10
CA TYR A 49 -12.27 -2.53 11.03
C TYR A 49 -11.63 -2.12 12.36
N ASP A 50 -11.97 -2.79 13.46
CA ASP A 50 -11.73 -2.35 14.85
C ASP A 50 -10.41 -1.57 15.07
N MET A 51 -9.29 -2.27 15.22
CA MET A 51 -7.97 -1.65 15.49
C MET A 51 -7.03 -1.60 14.28
N ASP A 52 -7.53 -1.95 13.09
CA ASP A 52 -6.78 -1.79 11.84
C ASP A 52 -6.74 -0.31 11.41
N GLN A 53 -7.85 0.41 11.63
CA GLN A 53 -7.96 1.86 11.43
C GLN A 53 -8.20 2.58 12.75
N GLN A 54 -7.10 2.90 13.42
CA GLN A 54 -7.13 3.61 14.70
C GLN A 54 -7.34 5.12 14.51
N GLN A 55 -8.00 5.76 15.49
CA GLN A 55 -8.20 7.21 15.56
C GLN A 55 -6.93 7.94 16.01
N LYS A 56 -5.81 7.69 15.32
CA LYS A 56 -4.53 8.39 15.52
C LYS A 56 -3.82 8.54 14.17
N PHE A 57 -3.10 9.63 14.00
CA PHE A 57 -2.34 9.86 12.77
C PHE A 57 -0.95 9.24 12.87
N LYS A 58 -0.62 8.33 11.95
CA LYS A 58 0.72 7.77 11.80
C LYS A 58 1.60 8.70 10.96
N GLY A 59 2.92 8.45 10.95
CA GLY A 59 3.81 9.08 9.98
C GLY A 59 3.32 8.82 8.55
N GLN A 60 3.47 9.81 7.68
CA GLN A 60 3.03 9.76 6.27
C GLN A 60 1.54 9.41 6.07
N SER A 61 0.65 9.84 6.98
CA SER A 61 -0.80 9.67 6.84
C SER A 61 -1.51 10.99 6.51
N ALA A 62 -2.69 10.89 5.92
CA ALA A 62 -3.53 12.05 5.66
C ALA A 62 -4.16 12.56 6.96
N ASN A 63 -4.22 13.88 7.14
CA ASN A 63 -4.88 14.52 8.26
C ASN A 63 -5.71 15.73 7.77
N PRO A 64 -7.05 15.68 7.84
CA PRO A 64 -7.92 16.75 7.35
C PRO A 64 -7.91 18.02 8.21
N LEU A 65 -7.31 17.99 9.41
CA LEU A 65 -7.23 19.15 10.28
C LEU A 65 -6.35 20.28 9.70
N PHE A 66 -5.32 19.93 8.94
CA PHE A 66 -4.37 20.88 8.38
C PHE A 66 -4.67 21.16 6.90
N ALA A 67 -4.43 22.39 6.46
CA ALA A 67 -4.74 22.83 5.09
C ALA A 67 -4.00 22.04 3.99
N ASP A 68 -2.84 21.46 4.30
CA ASP A 68 -2.02 20.66 3.38
C ASP A 68 -2.33 19.15 3.45
N GLY A 69 -3.25 18.73 4.32
CA GLY A 69 -3.67 17.34 4.44
C GLY A 69 -2.63 16.39 5.05
N ARG A 70 -1.49 16.88 5.56
CA ARG A 70 -0.40 16.02 6.06
C ARG A 70 -0.48 15.83 7.57
N SER A 71 -0.25 14.60 8.05
CA SER A 71 -0.02 14.35 9.47
C SER A 71 1.36 14.84 9.95
N MET A 72 2.37 14.77 9.07
CA MET A 72 3.75 15.13 9.41
C MET A 72 3.95 16.64 9.34
N ARG A 73 4.41 17.22 10.45
CA ARG A 73 4.69 18.64 10.55
C ARG A 73 6.18 18.91 10.51
N LEU A 74 6.54 19.92 9.72
CA LEU A 74 7.91 20.42 9.73
C LEU A 74 8.17 21.03 11.10
N PRO A 75 9.36 20.81 11.67
CA PRO A 75 9.77 21.55 12.85
C PRO A 75 9.83 23.04 12.53
N VAL A 76 9.66 23.88 13.56
CA VAL A 76 9.84 25.32 13.42
C VAL A 76 11.30 25.61 13.04
N SER A 77 11.53 26.56 12.14
CA SER A 77 12.87 26.95 11.70
C SER A 77 13.76 27.32 12.89
N GLY A 78 14.99 26.82 12.91
CA GLY A 78 15.94 27.05 14.01
C GLY A 78 15.75 26.12 15.23
N THR A 79 14.80 25.18 15.20
CA THR A 79 14.67 24.18 16.26
C THR A 79 15.82 23.17 16.19
N VAL A 80 16.49 22.93 17.32
CA VAL A 80 17.52 21.89 17.47
C VAL A 80 16.98 20.79 18.39
N ALA A 81 16.97 19.54 17.90
CA ALA A 81 16.52 18.40 18.68
C ALA A 81 17.57 17.98 19.71
N ARG A 82 17.14 17.40 20.84
CA ARG A 82 18.06 16.87 21.84
C ARG A 82 18.86 15.72 21.23
N GLY A 83 20.20 15.85 21.24
CA GLY A 83 21.12 14.87 20.64
C GLY A 83 21.55 15.21 19.22
N GLU A 84 20.91 16.19 18.56
CA GLU A 84 21.25 16.63 17.21
C GLU A 84 21.85 18.05 17.19
N LEU A 85 22.63 18.40 18.22
CA LEU A 85 23.34 19.67 18.26
C LEU A 85 24.40 19.77 17.14
N ASN A 86 24.91 18.63 16.66
CA ASN A 86 25.92 18.54 15.61
C ASN A 86 27.14 19.44 15.87
N ALA A 87 27.68 19.37 17.10
CA ALA A 87 28.75 20.24 17.57
C ALA A 87 30.13 19.99 16.93
N ASP A 88 30.35 18.80 16.35
CA ASP A 88 31.59 18.46 15.66
C ASP A 88 31.51 18.84 14.18
N GLU A 89 32.19 19.92 13.80
CA GLU A 89 32.17 20.40 12.43
C GLU A 89 32.85 19.44 11.43
N HIS A 90 33.88 18.72 11.86
CA HIS A 90 34.61 17.80 11.01
C HIS A 90 33.74 16.59 10.69
N TYR A 91 33.01 16.06 11.68
CA TYR A 91 32.15 14.89 11.49
C TYR A 91 30.85 15.19 10.73
N TYR A 92 30.15 16.29 11.06
CA TYR A 92 28.84 16.58 10.47
C TYR A 92 28.89 17.43 9.20
N TRP A 93 29.83 18.37 9.10
CA TRP A 93 29.88 19.34 7.99
C TRP A 93 31.07 19.13 7.04
N GLY A 94 32.06 18.31 7.43
CA GLY A 94 33.26 18.05 6.63
C GLY A 94 34.23 19.23 6.60
N THR A 95 34.12 20.16 7.56
CA THR A 95 34.97 21.34 7.66
C THR A 95 35.76 21.35 8.97
N LYS A 96 36.93 21.98 8.95
CA LYS A 96 37.75 22.21 10.13
C LYS A 96 38.29 23.63 10.07
N ASP A 97 38.01 24.43 11.10
CA ASP A 97 38.42 25.84 11.18
C ASP A 97 38.00 26.68 9.96
N GLY A 98 36.86 26.34 9.35
CA GLY A 98 36.33 27.03 8.16
C GLY A 98 36.91 26.56 6.81
N GLU A 99 37.85 25.62 6.80
CA GLU A 99 38.37 24.99 5.57
C GLU A 99 37.81 23.57 5.39
N TRP A 100 37.82 23.07 4.15
CA TRP A 100 37.47 21.68 3.87
C TRP A 100 38.48 20.73 4.51
N ALA A 101 37.99 19.78 5.29
CA ALA A 101 38.82 18.75 5.89
C ALA A 101 39.44 17.85 4.81
N LYS A 102 40.69 17.43 5.03
CA LYS A 102 41.46 16.58 4.09
C LYS A 102 41.58 15.13 4.58
N ASP A 103 41.18 14.90 5.82
CA ASP A 103 41.25 13.64 6.54
C ASP A 103 39.89 13.26 7.11
N PHE A 104 39.76 12.00 7.56
CA PHE A 104 38.56 11.52 8.24
C PHE A 104 38.52 12.03 9.68
N PRO A 105 37.31 12.28 10.24
CA PRO A 105 37.15 12.70 11.63
C PRO A 105 37.65 11.62 12.59
N PRO A 106 38.24 11.99 13.74
CA PRO A 106 38.94 11.06 14.64
C PRO A 106 38.02 10.00 15.29
N GLN A 107 36.71 10.21 15.24
CA GLN A 107 35.70 9.31 15.80
C GLN A 107 35.37 8.14 14.85
N ILE A 108 35.80 8.22 13.58
CA ILE A 108 35.49 7.23 12.55
C ILE A 108 36.74 6.44 12.20
N GLU A 109 36.68 5.14 12.49
CA GLU A 109 37.72 4.19 12.10
C GLU A 109 37.47 3.70 10.67
N VAL A 110 38.40 3.96 9.77
CA VAL A 110 38.35 3.48 8.38
C VAL A 110 38.81 2.03 8.32
N ASN A 111 37.87 1.11 8.50
CA ASN A 111 38.09 -0.33 8.40
C ASN A 111 37.36 -0.94 7.18
N SER A 112 37.61 -2.23 6.91
CA SER A 112 36.99 -2.93 5.77
C SER A 112 35.46 -2.93 5.83
N ALA A 113 34.87 -3.08 7.02
CA ALA A 113 33.43 -3.06 7.20
C ALA A 113 32.80 -1.70 6.83
N LEU A 114 33.47 -0.58 7.14
CA LEU A 114 33.03 0.75 6.73
C LEU A 114 33.10 0.91 5.20
N LEU A 115 34.16 0.42 4.57
CA LEU A 115 34.34 0.48 3.12
C LEU A 115 33.29 -0.35 2.38
N GLU A 116 32.99 -1.56 2.83
CA GLU A 116 31.93 -2.41 2.29
C GLU A 116 30.54 -1.73 2.40
N ARG A 117 30.25 -1.10 3.54
CA ARG A 117 29.03 -0.30 3.69
C ARG A 117 29.03 0.91 2.74
N GLY A 118 30.17 1.56 2.58
CA GLY A 118 30.35 2.70 1.67
C GLY A 118 30.04 2.32 0.22
N GLU A 119 30.61 1.22 -0.26
CA GLU A 119 30.33 0.65 -1.58
C GLU A 119 28.83 0.37 -1.75
N GLN A 120 28.20 -0.28 -0.76
CA GLN A 120 26.76 -0.55 -0.79
C GLN A 120 25.94 0.75 -0.90
N ARG A 121 26.29 1.80 -0.15
CA ARG A 121 25.54 3.08 -0.20
C ARG A 121 25.77 3.80 -1.53
N PHE A 122 26.99 3.78 -2.04
CA PHE A 122 27.31 4.37 -3.34
C PHE A 122 26.51 3.71 -4.46
N ALA A 123 26.43 2.38 -4.47
CA ALA A 123 25.64 1.62 -5.45
C ALA A 123 24.11 1.85 -5.35
N VAL A 124 23.61 2.32 -4.20
CA VAL A 124 22.18 2.62 -4.02
C VAL A 124 21.82 4.05 -4.43
N TYR A 125 22.72 5.02 -4.20
CA TYR A 125 22.38 6.45 -4.33
C TYR A 125 23.18 7.20 -5.41
N CYS A 126 24.35 6.71 -5.83
CA CYS A 126 25.30 7.48 -6.66
C CYS A 126 25.63 6.85 -8.03
N THR A 127 25.42 5.55 -8.23
CA THR A 127 25.58 4.87 -9.53
C THR A 127 24.32 4.99 -10.36
#